data_AF-A0A0F9TBC9-F1
#
_entry.id   AF-A0A0F9TBC9-F1
#
_cell.length_a   1.000
_cell.length_b   1.000
_cell.length_c   1.000
_cell.angle_alpha   90.00
_cell.angle_beta   90.00
_cell.angle_gamma   90.00
#
_symmetry.space_group_name_H-M   'P 1'
#
loop_
_entity.id
_entity.type
_entity.pdbx_description
1 polymer ?
#
loop_
_entity_poly.entity_id
_entity_poly.type
_entity_poly.pdbx_seq_one_letter_code
_entity_poly.pdbx_strand_id
1 'polypeptide(L)' 'MQNGDSWMIIDYLGSRLSVEIDCPVKWPGFDKNMFVCKCDKVFPIYRLRGSDDWNWVKEEHNV' A
#
# COMPACT_ATOMS: atom_id res chain seq x y z
N MET A 1 5.68 25.29 -0.95
CA MET A 1 4.83 24.45 -0.07
C MET A 1 4.08 23.47 -0.94
N GLN A 2 4.48 22.19 -1.02
CA GLN A 2 3.79 21.14 -1.78
C GLN A 2 3.86 19.81 -1.02
N ASN A 3 3.45 19.80 0.26
CA ASN A 3 3.54 18.60 1.11
C ASN A 3 2.16 18.05 1.56
N GLY A 4 1.05 18.69 1.18
CA GLY A 4 -0.30 18.25 1.57
C GLY A 4 -0.84 17.07 0.75
N ASP A 5 -0.55 17.06 -0.56
CA ASP A 5 -1.15 16.08 -1.49
C ASP A 5 -0.57 14.68 -1.34
N SER A 6 0.69 14.59 -0.90
CA SER A 6 1.38 13.29 -0.74
C SER A 6 0.80 12.46 0.41
N TRP A 7 0.37 13.10 1.51
CA TRP A 7 -0.23 12.39 2.64
C TRP A 7 -1.60 11.79 2.30
N MET A 8 -2.45 12.56 1.61
CA MET A 8 -3.76 12.05 1.17
C MET A 8 -3.63 10.85 0.22
N ILE A 9 -2.63 10.85 -0.66
CA ILE A 9 -2.37 9.71 -1.56
C ILE A 9 -1.93 8.47 -0.77
N ILE A 10 -1.06 8.64 0.24
CA ILE A 10 -0.60 7.53 1.08
C ILE A 10 -1.76 6.93 1.87
N ASP A 11 -2.58 7.77 2.50
CA ASP A 11 -3.73 7.31 3.29
C ASP A 11 -4.76 6.58 2.41
N TYR A 12 -5.01 7.10 1.21
CA TYR A 12 -5.86 6.44 0.22
C TYR A 12 -5.31 5.07 -0.19
N LEU A 13 -4.03 5.01 -0.57
CA LEU A 13 -3.38 3.77 -1.01
C LEU A 13 -3.34 2.73 0.12
N GLY A 14 -3.06 3.15 1.35
CA GLY A 14 -3.06 2.27 2.52
C GLY A 14 -4.45 1.70 2.80
N SER A 15 -5.48 2.56 2.78
CA SER A 15 -6.87 2.14 3.01
C SER A 15 -7.35 1.18 1.93
N ARG A 16 -7.12 1.51 0.65
CA ARG A 16 -7.48 0.65 -0.49
C ARG A 16 -6.73 -0.68 -0.41
N LEU A 17 -5.41 -0.64 -0.21
CA LEU A 17 -4.60 -1.85 -0.09
C LEU A 17 -5.17 -2.76 1.00
N SER A 18 -5.42 -2.24 2.19
CA SER A 18 -5.99 -3.02 3.31
C SER A 18 -7.29 -3.73 2.96
N VAL A 19 -8.14 -3.12 2.12
CA VAL A 19 -9.41 -3.70 1.66
C VAL A 19 -9.17 -4.76 0.59
N GLU A 20 -8.31 -4.48 -0.40
CA GLU A 20 -8.04 -5.41 -1.51
C GLU A 20 -7.37 -6.71 -1.04
N ILE A 21 -6.58 -6.67 0.03
CA ILE A 21 -5.92 -7.85 0.62
C ILE A 21 -6.58 -8.41 1.87
N ASP A 22 -7.69 -7.81 2.32
CA ASP A 22 -8.36 -8.11 3.59
C ASP A 22 -7.39 -8.28 4.77
N CYS A 23 -6.40 -7.38 4.86
CA CYS A 23 -5.33 -7.46 5.85
C CYS A 23 -4.85 -6.06 6.27
N PRO A 24 -4.71 -5.79 7.58
CA PRO A 24 -4.22 -4.51 8.07
C PRO A 24 -2.84 -4.18 7.50
N VAL A 25 -2.65 -2.94 7.07
CA VAL A 25 -1.37 -2.42 6.57
C VAL A 25 -0.87 -1.24 7.38
N LYS A 26 0.45 -1.10 7.45
CA LYS A 26 1.13 0.06 8.06
C LYS A 26 2.01 0.78 7.06
N TRP A 27 2.16 2.07 7.27
CA TRP A 27 3.08 2.95 6.56
C TRP A 27 3.82 3.87 7.57
N PRO A 28 5.10 4.20 7.35
CA PRO A 28 6.05 3.51 6.47
C PRO A 28 6.47 2.15 7.06
N GLY A 29 6.75 1.19 6.20
CA GLY A 29 7.32 -0.10 6.58
C GLY A 29 8.85 -0.03 6.67
N PHE A 30 9.42 -0.37 7.82
CA PHE A 30 10.88 -0.43 8.03
C PHE A 30 11.61 0.87 7.63
N ASP A 31 11.03 2.03 7.96
CA ASP A 31 11.54 3.37 7.61
C ASP A 31 11.75 3.60 6.10
N LYS A 32 11.08 2.79 5.27
CA LYS A 32 11.13 2.88 3.80
C LYS A 32 9.77 3.25 3.23
N ASN A 33 9.78 3.76 2.00
CA ASN A 33 8.60 4.13 1.23
C ASN A 33 7.83 2.89 0.71
N MET A 34 7.40 2.01 1.60
CA MET A 34 6.63 0.80 1.32
C MET A 34 5.55 0.58 2.39
N PHE A 35 4.44 -0.02 1.99
CA PHE A 35 3.46 -0.57 2.92
C PHE A 35 3.89 -1.97 3.36
N VAL A 36 3.58 -2.33 4.60
CA VAL A 36 3.78 -3.68 5.12
C VAL A 36 2.48 -4.14 5.75
N CYS A 37 2.00 -5.32 5.37
CA CYS A 37 0.81 -5.89 5.99
C CYS A 37 1.16 -6.64 7.29
N LYS A 38 0.15 -7.02 8.07
CA LYS A 38 0.33 -7.83 9.29
C LYS A 38 1.04 -9.19 9.03
N CYS A 39 0.97 -9.71 7.80
CA CYS A 39 1.62 -10.95 7.38
C CYS A 39 3.07 -10.74 6.92
N ASP A 40 3.67 -9.58 7.19
CA ASP A 40 5.04 -9.19 6.79
C ASP A 40 5.29 -9.12 5.26
N LYS A 41 4.22 -9.17 4.44
CA LYS A 41 4.32 -8.92 2.99
C LYS A 41 4.50 -7.42 2.72
N VAL A 42 5.33 -7.12 1.73
CA VAL A 42 5.77 -5.75 1.42
C VAL A 42 5.19 -5.28 0.10
N PHE A 43 4.65 -4.06 0.08
CA PHE A 43 4.03 -3.46 -1.11
C PHE A 43 4.65 -2.07 -1.36
N PRO A 44 5.54 -1.94 -2.36
CA PRO A 44 6.21 -0.67 -2.65
C PRO A 44 5.24 0.39 -3.18
N ILE A 45 5.33 1.63 -2.67
CA ILE A 45 4.38 2.70 -3.04
C ILE A 45 4.39 3.02 -4.53
N TYR A 46 5.55 2.97 -5.18
CA TYR A 46 5.69 3.32 -6.60
C TYR A 46 4.97 2.33 -7.52
N ARG A 47 4.75 1.09 -7.05
CA ARG A 47 4.02 0.06 -7.80
C ARG A 47 2.51 0.16 -7.56
N LEU A 48 2.09 0.61 -6.39
CA LEU A 48 0.69 0.88 -6.07
C LEU A 48 0.20 2.17 -6.73
N ARG A 49 1.05 3.21 -6.75
CA ARG A 49 0.76 4.50 -7.34
C ARG A 49 0.79 4.40 -8.87
N GLY A 50 -0.39 4.46 -9.48
CA GLY A 50 -0.55 4.37 -10.94
C GLY A 50 -0.86 2.96 -11.46
N SER A 51 -1.11 1.99 -10.58
CA SER A 51 -1.63 0.68 -10.98
C SER A 51 -3.15 0.66 -10.88
N ASP A 52 -3.81 0.50 -12.02
CA ASP A 52 -5.24 0.14 -12.07
C ASP A 52 -5.43 -1.37 -11.85
N ASP A 53 -4.38 -2.16 -12.06
CA ASP A 53 -4.36 -3.60 -11.85
C ASP A 53 -3.91 -3.95 -10.42
N TRP A 54 -4.81 -4.57 -9.67
CA TRP A 54 -4.60 -5.03 -8.29
C TRP A 54 -4.51 -6.56 -8.20
N ASN A 55 -4.51 -7.27 -9.33
CA ASN A 55 -4.38 -8.73 -9.32
C ASN A 55 -3.07 -9.17 -8.69
N TRP A 56 -1.96 -8.48 -9.01
CA TRP A 56 -0.66 -8.78 -8.40
C TRP A 56 -0.66 -8.59 -6.87
N VAL A 57 -1.43 -7.63 -6.35
CA VAL A 57 -1.55 -7.39 -4.90
C VAL A 57 -2.26 -8.56 -4.23
N LYS A 58 -3.32 -9.05 -4.87
CA LYS A 58 -4.13 -10.18 -4.42
C LYS A 58 -3.37 -11.50 -4.49
N GLU A 59 -2.72 -11.76 -5.64
CA GLU A 59 -1.82 -12.90 -5.83
C GLU A 59 -0.69 -12.90 -4.80
N GLU A 60 -0.03 -11.76 -4.59
CA GLU A 60 1.04 -11.64 -3.61
C GLU A 60 0.52 -11.92 -2.20
N HIS A 61 -0.70 -11.50 -1.85
CA HIS A 61 -1.30 -11.75 -0.53
C HIS A 61 -1.97 -13.13 -0.38
N ASN A 62 -2.21 -13.87 -1.48
CA ASN A 62 -3.02 -15.09 -1.56
C ASN A 62 -4.51 -14.88 -1.28
N VAL A 63 -5.11 -13.83 -1.85
CA VAL A 63 -6.56 -13.57 -1.80
C VAL A 63 -7.19 -13.51 -3.19
#